data_AF-A0A2J6S927-F1
#
_entry.id   AF-A0A2J6S927-F1
#
_cell.length_a   1.000
_cell.length_b   1.000
_cell.length_c   1.000
_cell.angle_alpha   90.00
_cell.angle_beta   90.00
_cell.angle_gamma   90.00
#
_symmetry.space_group_name_H-M   'P 1'
#
loop_
_entity.id
_entity.type
_entity.pdbx_description
1 polymer ?
#
loop_
_entity_poly.entity_id
_entity_poly.type
_entity_poly.pdbx_seq_one_letter_code
_entity_poly.pdbx_strand_id
1 'polypeptide(L)'
;MVDGLPLPDYTDEKLKAMKYSDLKAEDWDNYPNPKPFELPAKLRGKPLADQIAYYADRAKKNVDSEDVLFFEHLSTSEWEQAGDIIVDKFADLLKQLKEKRQEKRRITERFEAEIEAREKAVRGKSNLFDKKFKDMQISGQNVLKGGKMI
;
A
#
# COMPACT_ATOMS: atom_id res chain seq x y z
N MET A 1 16.43 25.03 -32.28
CA MET A 1 15.92 24.43 -31.03
C MET A 1 15.61 22.99 -31.38
N VAL A 2 16.33 22.04 -30.79
CA VAL A 2 16.04 20.61 -30.95
C VAL A 2 15.12 20.24 -29.80
N ASP A 3 13.87 19.93 -30.12
CA ASP A 3 12.82 19.62 -29.16
C ASP A 3 13.19 18.37 -28.33
N GLY A 4 13.29 18.54 -27.01
CA GLY A 4 13.28 17.44 -26.04
C GLY A 4 14.64 16.98 -25.49
N LEU A 5 15.77 17.53 -25.93
CA LEU A 5 17.06 17.21 -25.32
C LEU A 5 17.35 18.15 -24.13
N PRO A 6 17.78 17.62 -22.96
CA PRO A 6 18.19 18.44 -21.85
C PRO A 6 19.32 19.38 -22.28
N LEU A 7 19.30 20.61 -21.78
CA LEU A 7 20.37 21.58 -22.04
C LEU A 7 21.70 21.01 -21.54
N PRO A 8 22.80 21.14 -22.30
CA PRO A 8 24.10 20.70 -21.84
C PRO A 8 24.54 21.50 -20.61
N ASP A 9 25.18 20.83 -19.65
CA ASP A 9 25.67 21.45 -18.41
C ASP A 9 26.71 22.55 -18.65
N TYR A 10 27.45 22.42 -19.76
CA TYR A 10 28.49 23.34 -20.18
C TYR A 10 28.21 23.83 -21.61
N THR A 11 28.43 25.13 -21.85
CA THR A 11 28.50 25.67 -23.20
C THR A 11 29.78 25.22 -23.89
N ASP A 12 29.79 25.15 -25.22
CA ASP A 12 30.98 24.77 -26.01
C ASP A 12 32.20 25.62 -25.68
N GLU A 13 32.01 26.92 -25.43
CA GLU A 13 33.09 27.85 -25.07
C GLU A 13 33.69 27.51 -23.70
N LYS A 14 32.84 27.21 -22.71
CA LYS A 14 33.26 26.83 -21.36
C LYS A 14 33.95 25.46 -21.37
N LEU A 15 33.40 24.49 -22.10
CA LEU A 15 33.97 23.16 -22.20
C LEU A 15 35.35 23.16 -22.88
N LYS A 16 35.54 23.96 -23.95
CA LYS A 16 36.84 24.12 -24.62
C LYS A 16 37.90 24.77 -23.74
N ALA A 17 37.50 25.60 -22.77
CA ALA A 17 38.41 26.25 -21.84
C ALA A 17 38.83 25.35 -20.67
N MET A 18 38.08 24.29 -20.38
CA MET A 18 38.36 23.36 -19.27
C MET A 18 39.33 22.27 -19.69
N LYS A 19 40.24 21.87 -18.78
CA LYS A 19 41.11 20.72 -19.04
C LYS A 19 40.34 19.44 -18.81
N TYR A 20 40.63 18.43 -19.63
CA TYR A 20 40.05 17.10 -19.46
C TYR A 20 40.36 16.49 -18.08
N SER A 21 41.54 16.76 -17.50
CA SER A 21 41.89 16.31 -16.15
C SER A 21 40.89 16.80 -15.10
N ASP A 22 40.42 18.03 -15.26
CA ASP A 22 39.58 18.73 -14.30
C ASP A 22 38.13 18.22 -14.44
N LEU A 23 37.67 18.03 -15.69
CA LEU A 23 36.37 17.40 -15.99
C LEU A 23 36.31 15.95 -15.51
N LYS A 24 37.41 15.21 -15.61
CA LYS A 24 37.48 13.82 -15.15
C LYS A 24 37.48 13.71 -13.62
N ALA A 25 38.03 14.70 -12.94
CA ALA A 25 38.09 14.76 -11.49
C ALA A 25 36.86 15.45 -10.87
N GLU A 26 35.91 15.89 -11.70
CA GLU A 26 34.69 16.54 -11.26
C GLU A 26 33.84 15.59 -10.42
N ASP A 27 33.30 16.11 -9.32
CA ASP A 27 32.45 15.35 -8.44
C ASP A 27 31.08 15.12 -9.10
N TRP A 28 30.47 13.97 -8.82
CA TRP A 28 29.12 13.64 -9.27
C TRP A 28 28.07 14.61 -8.70
N ASP A 29 28.36 15.19 -7.54
CA ASP A 29 27.48 16.18 -6.89
C ASP A 29 27.65 17.60 -7.44
N ASN A 30 28.60 17.83 -8.35
CA ASN A 30 28.75 19.14 -8.98
C ASN A 30 27.69 19.34 -10.06
N TYR A 31 26.66 20.14 -9.76
CA TYR A 31 25.65 20.52 -10.74
C TYR A 31 25.94 21.93 -11.28
N PRO A 32 26.43 22.09 -12.53
CA PRO A 32 26.98 23.37 -12.99
C PRO A 32 25.94 24.49 -13.19
N ASN A 33 24.67 24.13 -13.41
CA ASN A 33 23.56 25.06 -13.58
C ASN A 33 22.38 24.65 -12.69
N PRO A 34 22.50 24.79 -11.36
CA PRO A 34 21.43 24.42 -10.44
C PRO A 34 20.26 25.36 -10.60
N LYS A 35 19.06 24.80 -10.70
CA LYS A 35 17.83 25.59 -10.53
C LYS A 35 17.80 26.11 -9.10
N PRO A 36 17.41 27.36 -8.84
CA PRO A 36 17.39 27.88 -7.48
C PRO A 36 16.40 27.07 -6.63
N PHE A 37 16.90 26.52 -5.52
CA PHE A 37 16.09 25.84 -4.53
C PHE A 37 16.56 26.22 -3.13
N GLU A 38 15.62 26.58 -2.27
CA GLU A 38 15.89 26.83 -0.86
C GLU A 38 15.00 25.95 0.00
N LEU A 39 15.62 25.25 0.94
CA LEU A 39 14.88 24.45 1.89
C LEU A 39 14.04 25.38 2.81
N PRO A 40 12.72 25.12 2.94
CA PRO A 40 11.85 25.90 3.82
C PRO A 40 12.40 25.99 5.24
N ALA A 41 12.27 27.16 5.88
CA ALA A 41 12.84 27.40 7.22
C ALA A 41 12.45 26.34 8.27
N LYS A 42 11.24 25.79 8.17
CA LYS A 42 10.71 24.73 9.05
C LYS A 42 11.39 23.35 8.90
N LEU A 43 12.15 23.15 7.82
CA LEU A 43 12.86 21.91 7.52
C LEU A 43 14.37 22.03 7.72
N ARG A 44 14.91 23.25 7.82
CA ARG A 44 16.35 23.45 8.05
C ARG A 44 16.77 22.81 9.37
N GLY A 45 17.82 21.99 9.32
CA GLY A 45 18.33 21.24 10.47
C GLY A 45 17.51 20.01 10.87
N LYS A 46 16.45 19.66 10.14
CA LYS A 46 15.72 18.41 10.36
C LYS A 46 16.39 17.23 9.68
N PRO A 47 16.24 16.00 10.21
CA PRO A 47 16.70 14.78 9.55
C PRO A 47 16.12 14.66 8.14
N LEU A 48 16.88 14.07 7.22
CA LEU A 48 16.46 13.85 5.84
C LEU A 48 15.12 13.12 5.74
N ALA A 49 14.87 12.14 6.63
CA ALA A 49 13.60 11.40 6.70
C ALA A 49 12.37 12.30 6.91
N ASP A 50 12.51 13.37 7.71
CA ASP A 50 11.45 14.33 7.98
C ASP A 50 11.22 15.27 6.78
N GLN A 51 12.31 15.64 6.09
CA GLN A 51 12.25 16.45 4.88
C GLN A 51 11.55 15.67 3.75
N ILE A 52 11.95 14.41 3.52
CA ILE A 52 11.30 13.51 2.55
C ILE A 52 9.83 13.33 2.91
N ALA A 53 9.50 13.11 4.19
CA ALA A 53 8.11 12.95 4.62
C ALA A 53 7.27 14.22 4.34
N TYR A 54 7.85 15.40 4.53
CA TYR A 54 7.20 16.66 4.22
C TYR A 54 6.88 16.80 2.72
N TYR A 55 7.88 16.59 1.86
CA TYR A 55 7.71 16.71 0.40
C TYR A 55 6.80 15.60 -0.15
N ALA A 56 6.89 14.38 0.38
CA ALA A 56 5.98 13.29 0.02
C ALA A 56 4.52 13.58 0.39
N ASP A 57 4.26 14.22 1.54
CA ASP A 57 2.89 14.59 1.92
C ASP A 57 2.33 15.74 1.09
N ARG A 58 3.18 16.70 0.71
CA ARG A 58 2.82 17.78 -0.21
C ARG A 58 2.45 17.23 -1.59
N ALA A 59 3.27 16.32 -2.12
CA ALA A 59 3.06 15.69 -3.42
C ALA A 59 1.74 14.90 -3.52
N LYS A 60 1.19 14.38 -2.42
CA LYS A 60 -0.13 13.73 -2.41
C LYS A 60 -1.28 14.67 -2.78
N LYS A 61 -1.13 15.97 -2.50
CA LYS A 61 -2.16 16.97 -2.78
C LYS A 61 -2.05 17.47 -4.21
N ASN A 62 -0.84 17.85 -4.60
CA ASN A 62 -0.43 18.20 -5.96
C ASN A 62 1.09 18.13 -6.02
N VAL A 63 1.64 17.57 -7.10
CA VAL A 63 3.09 17.63 -7.37
C VAL A 63 3.40 19.02 -7.88
N ASP A 64 4.22 19.75 -7.13
CA ASP A 64 4.71 21.06 -7.51
C ASP A 64 6.15 20.97 -8.03
N SER A 65 6.56 21.95 -8.82
CA SER A 65 7.94 22.12 -9.28
C SER A 65 8.94 22.12 -8.12
N GLU A 66 8.58 22.72 -6.98
CA GLU A 66 9.39 22.72 -5.75
C GLU A 66 9.62 21.33 -5.14
N ASP A 67 8.68 20.39 -5.33
CA ASP A 67 8.82 19.04 -4.81
C ASP A 67 9.88 18.28 -5.61
N VAL A 68 9.92 18.48 -6.94
CA VAL A 68 10.95 17.92 -7.81
C VAL A 68 12.30 18.56 -7.53
N LEU A 69 12.34 19.88 -7.34
CA LEU A 69 13.55 20.61 -7.02
C LEU A 69 14.21 20.11 -5.72
N PHE A 70 13.44 19.72 -4.71
CA PHE A 70 14.00 19.15 -3.48
C PHE A 70 14.83 17.90 -3.77
N PHE A 71 14.28 16.95 -4.53
CA PHE A 71 15.00 15.74 -4.89
C PHE A 71 16.17 16.00 -5.86
N GLU A 72 16.03 16.96 -6.78
CA GLU A 72 17.14 17.38 -7.67
C GLU A 72 18.35 17.94 -6.89
N HIS A 73 18.15 18.51 -5.70
CA HIS A 73 19.21 19.12 -4.89
C HIS A 73 19.84 18.19 -3.85
N LEU A 74 19.37 16.94 -3.74
CA LEU A 74 20.01 15.97 -2.87
C LEU A 74 21.37 15.59 -3.46
N SER A 75 22.39 15.53 -2.60
CA SER A 75 23.67 14.91 -2.94
C SER A 75 23.49 13.42 -3.22
N THR A 76 24.48 12.80 -3.85
CA THR A 76 24.49 11.37 -4.16
C THR A 76 24.31 10.53 -2.89
N SER A 77 24.98 10.89 -1.79
CA SER A 77 24.83 10.19 -0.52
C SER A 77 23.42 10.38 0.08
N GLU A 78 22.85 11.57 -0.04
CA GLU A 78 21.47 11.80 0.42
C GLU A 78 20.45 11.06 -0.44
N TRP A 79 20.70 10.91 -1.74
CA TRP A 79 19.88 10.08 -2.64
C TRP A 79 19.89 8.61 -2.24
N GLU A 80 21.06 8.04 -1.92
CA GLU A 80 21.16 6.66 -1.43
C GLU A 80 20.38 6.50 -0.11
N GLN A 81 20.60 7.41 0.85
CA GLN A 81 19.89 7.40 2.13
C GLN A 81 18.38 7.58 1.95
N ALA A 82 17.95 8.46 1.05
CA ALA A 82 16.55 8.64 0.71
C ALA A 82 15.93 7.36 0.14
N GLY A 83 16.68 6.66 -0.71
CA GLY A 83 16.31 5.35 -1.26
C GLY A 83 16.04 4.33 -0.15
N ASP A 84 16.98 4.18 0.78
CA ASP A 84 16.85 3.26 1.92
C ASP A 84 15.61 3.59 2.77
N ILE A 85 15.41 4.88 3.10
CA ILE A 85 14.25 5.35 3.86
C ILE A 85 12.93 5.01 3.15
N ILE A 86 12.88 5.16 1.82
CA ILE A 86 11.68 4.89 1.03
C ILE A 86 11.40 3.38 0.99
N VAL A 87 12.43 2.55 0.80
CA VAL A 87 12.32 1.09 0.79
C VAL A 87 11.81 0.57 2.12
N ASP A 88 12.38 1.04 3.24
CA ASP A 88 11.97 0.65 4.58
C ASP A 88 10.50 1.00 4.86
N LYS A 89 10.10 2.23 4.54
CA LYS A 89 8.69 2.65 4.70
C LYS A 89 7.74 1.82 3.84
N PHE A 90 8.15 1.44 2.64
CA PHE A 90 7.34 0.60 1.77
C PHE A 90 7.23 -0.83 2.30
N ALA A 91 8.33 -1.40 2.80
CA ALA A 91 8.34 -2.71 3.43
C ALA A 91 7.42 -2.77 4.66
N ASP A 92 7.47 -1.74 5.51
CA ASP A 92 6.59 -1.61 6.68
C ASP A 92 5.12 -1.52 6.28
N LEU A 93 4.79 -0.74 5.25
CA LEU A 93 3.43 -0.62 4.74
C LEU A 93 2.91 -1.97 4.23
N LEU A 94 3.71 -2.71 3.47
CA LEU A 94 3.35 -4.04 2.97
C LEU A 94 3.13 -5.03 4.10
N LYS A 95 3.95 -4.98 5.15
CA LYS A 95 3.79 -5.80 6.35
C LYS A 95 2.46 -5.51 7.04
N GLN A 96 2.14 -4.24 7.28
CA GLN A 96 0.86 -3.84 7.87
C GLN A 96 -0.33 -4.28 7.01
N LEU A 97 -0.24 -4.13 5.68
CA LEU A 97 -1.29 -4.57 4.77
C LEU A 97 -1.51 -6.08 4.83
N LYS A 98 -0.42 -6.87 4.90
CA LYS A 98 -0.48 -8.33 5.06
C LYS A 98 -1.14 -8.71 6.38
N GLU A 99 -0.75 -8.09 7.48
CA GLU A 99 -1.32 -8.35 8.81
C GLU A 99 -2.82 -8.03 8.84
N LYS A 100 -3.24 -6.90 8.27
CA LYS A 100 -4.68 -6.55 8.17
C LYS A 100 -5.47 -7.55 7.33
N ARG A 101 -4.90 -8.06 6.23
CA ARG A 101 -5.54 -9.10 5.41
C ARG A 101 -5.67 -10.42 6.17
N GLN A 102 -4.66 -10.81 6.94
CA GLN A 102 -4.70 -12.01 7.77
C GLN A 102 -5.75 -11.88 8.87
N GLU A 103 -5.82 -10.73 9.54
CA GLU A 103 -6.83 -10.50 10.56
C GLU A 103 -8.25 -10.54 9.99
N LYS A 104 -8.47 -9.94 8.81
CA LYS A 104 -9.75 -10.05 8.10
C LYS A 104 -10.14 -11.51 7.85
N ARG A 105 -9.19 -12.34 7.37
CA ARG A 105 -9.46 -13.77 7.13
C ARG A 105 -9.81 -14.50 8.41
N ARG A 106 -9.06 -14.29 9.50
CA ARG A 106 -9.33 -14.89 10.81
C ARG A 106 -10.72 -14.53 11.34
N ILE A 107 -11.15 -13.28 11.14
CA ILE A 107 -12.50 -12.83 11.52
C ILE A 107 -13.55 -13.55 10.65
N THR A 108 -13.35 -13.62 9.35
CA THR A 108 -14.26 -14.34 8.43
C THR A 108 -14.37 -15.82 8.79
N GLU A 109 -13.25 -16.51 9.05
CA GLU A 109 -13.23 -17.92 9.47
C GLU A 109 -14.05 -18.15 10.75
N ARG A 110 -13.99 -17.23 11.72
CA ARG A 110 -14.81 -17.30 12.93
C ARG A 110 -16.30 -17.16 12.63
N PHE A 111 -16.67 -16.24 11.75
CA PHE A 111 -18.07 -16.08 11.34
C PHE A 111 -18.58 -17.29 10.56
N GLU A 112 -17.77 -17.84 9.66
CA GLU A 112 -18.11 -19.05 8.91
C GLU A 112 -18.35 -20.24 9.86
N ALA A 113 -17.47 -20.44 10.84
CA ALA A 113 -17.63 -21.48 11.85
C ALA A 113 -18.91 -21.29 12.70
N GLU A 114 -19.24 -20.06 13.06
CA GLU A 114 -20.48 -19.77 13.79
C GLU A 114 -21.72 -20.04 12.94
N ILE A 115 -21.70 -19.64 11.67
CA ILE A 115 -22.79 -19.89 10.71
C ILE A 115 -22.97 -21.39 10.49
N GLU A 116 -21.89 -22.14 10.32
CA GLU A 116 -21.92 -23.60 10.18
C GLU A 116 -22.55 -24.27 11.42
N ALA A 117 -22.14 -23.87 12.62
CA ALA A 117 -22.70 -24.40 13.86
C ALA A 117 -24.21 -24.12 13.98
N ARG A 118 -24.64 -22.91 13.58
CA ARG A 118 -26.06 -22.53 13.57
C ARG A 118 -26.85 -23.29 12.50
N GLU A 119 -26.34 -23.44 11.29
CA GLU A 119 -26.96 -24.22 10.21
C GLU A 119 -27.19 -25.65 10.69
N LYS A 120 -26.15 -26.28 11.25
CA LYS A 120 -26.21 -27.67 11.74
C LYS A 120 -27.27 -27.84 12.82
N ALA A 121 -27.37 -26.90 13.75
CA ALA A 121 -28.38 -26.92 14.82
C ALA A 121 -29.80 -26.74 14.27
N VAL A 122 -30.02 -25.82 13.34
CA VAL A 122 -31.32 -25.57 12.71
C VAL A 122 -31.75 -26.76 11.88
N ARG A 123 -30.86 -27.29 11.03
CA ARG A 123 -31.14 -28.45 10.18
C ARG A 123 -31.41 -29.70 11.00
N GLY A 124 -30.67 -29.92 12.09
CA GLY A 124 -30.94 -31.01 13.03
C GLY A 124 -32.36 -30.94 13.62
N LYS A 125 -32.81 -29.74 14.03
CA LYS A 125 -34.19 -29.53 14.53
C LYS A 125 -35.24 -29.72 13.45
N SER A 126 -35.01 -29.20 12.23
CA SER A 126 -35.91 -29.39 11.10
C SER A 126 -36.11 -30.87 10.78
N ASN A 127 -35.01 -31.62 10.67
CA ASN A 127 -35.06 -33.07 10.41
C ASN A 127 -35.82 -33.83 11.51
N LEU A 128 -35.67 -33.41 12.78
CA LEU A 128 -36.40 -34.00 13.90
C LEU A 128 -37.90 -33.72 13.79
N PHE A 129 -38.29 -32.49 13.45
CA PHE A 129 -39.69 -32.14 13.24
C PHE A 129 -40.29 -32.90 12.06
N ASP A 130 -39.59 -32.98 10.93
CA ASP A 130 -40.04 -33.74 9.76
C ASP A 130 -40.27 -35.22 10.10
N LYS A 131 -39.38 -35.82 10.89
CA LYS A 131 -39.57 -37.19 11.38
C LYS A 131 -40.80 -37.30 12.27
N LYS A 132 -40.98 -36.40 13.23
CA LYS A 132 -42.16 -36.39 14.11
C LYS A 132 -43.46 -36.19 13.34
N PHE A 133 -43.48 -35.32 12.34
CA PHE A 133 -44.65 -35.11 11.47
C PHE A 133 -44.98 -36.38 10.68
N LYS A 134 -43.98 -37.07 10.13
CA LYS A 134 -44.19 -38.38 9.47
C LYS A 134 -44.73 -39.43 10.42
N ASP A 135 -44.14 -39.57 11.61
CA ASP A 135 -44.59 -40.54 12.61
C ASP A 135 -46.03 -40.26 13.07
N MET A 136 -46.37 -38.98 13.26
CA MET A 136 -47.73 -38.54 13.59
C MET A 136 -48.72 -38.81 12.45
N GLN A 137 -48.33 -38.59 11.18
CA GLN A 137 -49.16 -38.91 10.03
C GLN A 137 -49.45 -40.42 9.94
N ILE A 138 -48.44 -41.26 10.17
CA ILE A 138 -48.58 -42.72 10.19
C ILE A 138 -49.50 -43.16 11.34
N SER A 139 -49.27 -42.64 12.54
CA SER A 139 -50.10 -42.90 13.72
C SER A 139 -51.57 -42.51 13.47
N GLY A 140 -51.82 -41.31 12.93
CA GLY A 140 -53.15 -40.84 12.59
C GLY A 140 -53.84 -41.72 11.52
N GLN A 141 -53.13 -42.15 10.49
CA GLN A 141 -53.67 -43.10 9.51
C GLN A 141 -54.02 -44.45 10.12
N ASN A 142 -53.22 -44.94 11.07
CA ASN A 142 -53.48 -46.22 11.74
C ASN A 142 -54.71 -46.13 12.66
N VAL A 143 -54.91 -45.01 13.37
CA VAL A 143 -56.12 -44.77 14.17
C VAL A 143 -57.36 -44.73 13.27
N LEU A 144 -57.31 -44.04 12.13
CA LEU A 144 -58.43 -43.97 11.19
C LEU A 144 -58.74 -45.32 10.52
N LYS A 145 -57.73 -46.16 10.30
CA LYS A 145 -57.91 -47.53 9.79
C LYS A 145 -58.44 -48.49 10.87
N GLY A 146 -58.00 -48.36 12.12
CA GLY A 146 -58.48 -49.14 13.26
C GLY A 146 -59.91 -48.80 13.67
N GLY A 147 -60.32 -47.53 13.52
CA GLY A 147 -61.71 -47.09 13.70
C GLY A 147 -62.68 -47.57 12.61
N LYS A 148 -62.19 -48.30 11.60
CA LYS A 148 -63.00 -48.89 10.51
C LYS A 148 -63.31 -50.39 10.72
N MET A 149 -62.98 -50.95 11.88
CA MET A 149 -63.39 -52.30 12.32
C MET A 149 -64.49 -52.27 13.39
N ILE A 150 -65.52 -51.43 13.20
CA ILE A 150 -66.83 -51.55 13.87
C ILE A 150 -67.89 -51.20 12.83
#